data_AF-A0A380JN50-F1
#
_entry.id   AF-A0A380JN50-F1
#
_cell.length_a   1.000
_cell.length_b   1.000
_cell.length_c   1.000
_cell.angle_alpha   90.00
_cell.angle_beta   90.00
_cell.angle_gamma   90.00
#
_symmetry.space_group_name_H-M   'P 1'
#
loop_
_entity.id
_entity.type
_entity.pdbx_description
1 polymer ?
#
loop_
_entity_poly.entity_id
_entity_poly.type
_entity_poly.pdbx_seq_one_letter_code
_entity_poly.pdbx_strand_id
1 'polypeptide(L)'
;MIKTVTMANGLAIPVLGFGTFKAADGEEAYQSTLGAIKAGYRHIDTAAIYHNEKSVGQAIRDSGVPREELFITTKLWNDAHSYDGAKAALADSLERLGLEYVDLYLIH
;
A
#
# COMPACT_ATOMS: atom_id res chain seq x y z
N MET A 1 14.40 9.52 -13.72
CA MET A 1 14.57 8.42 -12.75
C MET A 1 13.95 8.83 -11.44
N ILE A 2 13.17 7.96 -10.80
CA ILE A 2 12.58 8.20 -9.48
C ILE A 2 13.69 8.10 -8.44
N LYS A 3 13.76 9.08 -7.53
CA LYS A 3 14.75 9.07 -6.45
C LYS A 3 14.36 8.03 -5.40
N THR A 4 15.31 7.17 -5.03
CA THR A 4 15.13 6.10 -4.05
C THR A 4 16.17 6.17 -2.95
N VAL A 5 15.90 5.47 -1.84
CA VAL A 5 16.88 5.14 -0.80
C VAL A 5 16.96 3.62 -0.68
N THR A 6 18.16 3.08 -0.51
CA THR A 6 18.37 1.65 -0.29
C THR A 6 18.16 1.31 1.18
N MET A 7 17.22 0.41 1.45
CA MET A 7 16.96 -0.14 2.78
C MET A 7 18.06 -1.13 3.20
N ALA A 8 18.11 -1.48 4.49
CA ALA A 8 19.13 -2.37 5.03
C ALA A 8 19.16 -3.78 4.39
N ASN A 9 18.06 -4.22 3.77
CA ASN A 9 17.96 -5.49 3.05
C ASN A 9 18.27 -5.36 1.54
N GLY A 10 18.73 -4.20 1.07
CA GLY A 10 19.08 -3.95 -0.32
C GLY A 10 17.93 -3.51 -1.24
N LEU A 11 16.68 -3.58 -0.79
CA LEU A 11 15.53 -3.09 -1.55
C LEU A 11 15.55 -1.56 -1.65
N ALA A 12 15.11 -1.01 -2.78
CA ALA A 12 15.04 0.42 -3.00
C ALA A 12 13.61 0.94 -2.78
N ILE A 13 13.44 1.90 -1.86
CA ILE A 13 12.15 2.57 -1.61
C ILE A 13 12.14 3.95 -2.26
N PRO A 14 11.08 4.35 -3.00
CA PRO A 14 10.93 5.71 -3.49
C PRO A 14 10.83 6.71 -2.33
N VAL A 15 11.63 7.78 -2.37
CA VAL A 15 11.70 8.77 -1.28
C VAL A 15 10.43 9.61 -1.13
N LEU A 16 9.57 9.61 -2.14
CA LEU A 16 8.28 10.29 -2.14
C LEU A 16 7.18 9.24 -2.30
N GLY A 17 6.26 9.21 -1.33
CA GLY A 17 5.09 8.33 -1.32
C GLY A 17 3.79 9.12 -1.20
N PHE A 18 2.69 8.49 -1.61
CA PHE A 18 1.33 9.01 -1.48
C PHE A 18 0.61 8.29 -0.33
N GLY A 19 0.25 9.03 0.72
CA GLY A 19 -0.46 8.50 1.88
C GLY A 19 -1.97 8.59 1.72
N THR A 20 -2.69 7.54 2.17
CA THR A 20 -4.14 7.41 1.98
C THR A 20 -4.95 7.63 3.27
N PHE A 21 -4.32 8.09 4.35
CA PHE A 21 -5.00 8.30 5.64
C PHE A 21 -6.15 9.31 5.49
N LYS A 22 -7.32 8.96 6.06
CA LYS A 22 -8.58 9.74 6.02
C LYS A 22 -9.25 9.89 4.66
N ALA A 23 -8.69 9.38 3.57
CA ALA A 23 -9.45 9.23 2.33
C ALA A 23 -10.53 8.17 2.56
N ALA A 24 -11.80 8.53 2.40
CA ALA A 24 -12.89 7.59 2.58
C ALA A 24 -12.79 6.44 1.54
N ASP A 25 -13.13 5.23 1.98
CA ASP A 25 -13.27 4.10 1.06
C ASP A 25 -14.31 4.40 -0.03
N GLY A 26 -14.17 3.74 -1.18
CA GLY A 26 -14.93 4.07 -2.39
C GLY A 26 -14.21 5.09 -3.28
N GLU A 27 -14.97 6.04 -3.83
CA GLU A 27 -14.51 6.93 -4.91
C GLU A 27 -13.34 7.83 -4.49
N GLU A 28 -13.32 8.33 -3.25
CA GLU A 28 -12.27 9.25 -2.78
C GLU A 28 -10.90 8.57 -2.74
N ALA A 29 -10.78 7.44 -2.02
CA ALA A 29 -9.54 6.68 -1.98
C ALA A 29 -9.12 6.15 -3.36
N TYR A 30 -10.09 5.74 -4.19
CA TYR A 30 -9.82 5.25 -5.54
C TYR A 30 -9.24 6.35 -6.44
N GLN A 31 -9.95 7.48 -6.60
CA GLN A 31 -9.53 8.55 -7.51
C GLN A 31 -8.24 9.22 -7.05
N SER A 32 -8.08 9.44 -5.75
CA SER A 32 -6.87 10.06 -5.21
C SER A 32 -5.64 9.17 -5.43
N THR A 33 -5.76 7.86 -5.18
CA THR A 33 -4.68 6.89 -5.44
C THR A 33 -4.38 6.76 -6.94
N LEU A 34 -5.41 6.62 -7.78
CA LEU A 34 -5.24 6.52 -9.23
C LEU A 34 -4.62 7.79 -9.82
N GLY A 35 -5.06 8.95 -9.34
CA GLY A 35 -4.51 10.26 -9.68
C GLY A 35 -3.04 10.38 -9.30
N ALA A 36 -2.65 9.93 -8.10
CA ALA A 36 -1.25 9.90 -7.68
C ALA A 36 -0.39 9.02 -8.60
N ILE A 37 -0.84 7.80 -8.92
CA ILE A 37 -0.09 6.89 -9.82
C ILE A 37 0.06 7.52 -11.22
N LYS A 38 -1.01 8.12 -11.76
CA LYS A 38 -1.00 8.86 -13.04
C LYS A 38 -0.10 10.09 -13.02
N ALA A 39 0.03 10.76 -11.87
CA ALA A 39 0.95 11.88 -11.67
C ALA A 39 2.43 11.46 -11.52
N GLY A 40 2.71 10.15 -11.52
CA GLY A 40 4.08 9.61 -11.47
C GLY A 40 4.51 9.08 -10.10
N TYR A 41 3.62 9.04 -9.10
CA TYR A 41 3.93 8.35 -7.84
C TYR A 41 4.12 6.86 -8.09
N ARG A 42 5.11 6.28 -7.41
CA ARG A 42 5.40 4.85 -7.41
C ARG A 42 5.52 4.27 -6.00
N HIS A 43 5.17 5.03 -4.98
CA HIS A 43 5.10 4.55 -3.60
C HIS A 43 3.74 4.95 -3.02
N ILE A 44 2.95 3.97 -2.60
CA ILE A 44 1.62 4.15 -2.01
C ILE A 44 1.64 3.62 -0.58
N ASP A 45 1.20 4.44 0.37
CA ASP A 45 1.11 4.09 1.79
C ASP A 45 -0.35 4.05 2.24
N THR A 46 -0.76 2.89 2.76
CA THR A 46 -2.06 2.67 3.40
C THR A 46 -1.87 1.93 4.74
N ALA A 47 -2.96 1.53 5.38
CA ALA A 47 -2.97 0.68 6.57
C ALA A 47 -4.33 -0.01 6.70
N ALA A 48 -4.36 -1.18 7.35
CA ALA A 48 -5.61 -1.89 7.63
C ALA A 48 -6.64 -1.00 8.36
N ILE A 49 -6.17 -0.19 9.32
CA ILE A 49 -7.02 0.72 10.11
C ILE A 49 -7.54 1.93 9.32
N TYR A 50 -7.06 2.18 8.10
CA TYR A 50 -7.59 3.27 7.27
C TYR A 50 -8.87 2.84 6.56
N HIS A 51 -9.20 1.54 6.57
CA HIS A 51 -10.42 0.96 6.03
C HIS A 51 -10.64 1.22 4.53
N ASN A 52 -9.57 1.55 3.77
CA ASN A 52 -9.65 1.90 2.35
C ASN A 52 -8.75 1.06 1.43
N GLU A 53 -8.18 -0.03 1.95
CA GLU A 53 -7.30 -0.94 1.18
C GLU A 53 -7.97 -1.51 -0.08
N LYS A 54 -9.29 -1.70 -0.07
CA LYS A 54 -10.06 -2.18 -1.23
C LYS A 54 -10.00 -1.18 -2.38
N SER A 55 -10.33 0.09 -2.13
CA SER A 55 -10.23 1.15 -3.15
C SER A 55 -8.79 1.41 -3.59
N VAL A 56 -7.81 1.35 -2.68
CA VAL A 56 -6.39 1.48 -3.03
C VAL A 56 -5.96 0.35 -3.96
N GLY A 57 -6.32 -0.89 -3.64
CA GLY A 57 -6.05 -2.06 -4.46
C GLY A 57 -6.68 -1.98 -5.85
N GLN A 58 -7.92 -1.49 -5.92
CA GLN A 58 -8.59 -1.26 -7.20
C GLN A 58 -7.86 -0.21 -8.04
N ALA A 59 -7.46 0.92 -7.45
CA ALA A 59 -6.71 1.97 -8.16
C ALA A 59 -5.35 1.48 -8.66
N ILE A 60 -4.66 0.61 -7.90
CA ILE A 60 -3.41 -0.02 -8.33
C ILE A 60 -3.64 -0.85 -9.60
N ARG A 61 -4.63 -1.75 -9.61
CA ARG A 61 -4.95 -2.60 -10.76
C ARG A 61 -5.37 -1.79 -11.99
N ASP A 62 -6.22 -0.79 -11.79
CA ASP A 62 -6.78 0.03 -12.87
C ASP A 62 -5.78 1.07 -13.40
N SER A 63 -4.65 1.27 -12.72
CA SER A 63 -3.63 2.26 -13.12
C SER A 63 -2.93 1.92 -14.43
N GLY A 64 -2.89 0.64 -14.81
CA GLY A 64 -2.12 0.14 -15.96
C GLY A 64 -0.60 0.16 -15.76
N VAL A 65 -0.11 0.52 -14.56
CA VAL A 65 1.31 0.43 -14.20
C VAL A 65 1.63 -1.00 -13.74
N PRO A 66 2.71 -1.64 -14.25
CA PRO A 66 3.12 -2.96 -13.77
C PRO A 66 3.31 -2.97 -12.25
N ARG A 67 2.86 -4.05 -11.60
CA ARG A 67 2.86 -4.15 -10.13
C ARG A 67 4.28 -3.99 -9.56
N GLU A 68 5.28 -4.53 -10.24
CA GLU A 68 6.70 -4.45 -9.88
C GLU A 68 7.31 -3.05 -9.98
N GLU A 69 6.64 -2.10 -10.64
CA GLU A 69 7.05 -0.69 -10.65
C GLU A 69 6.49 0.10 -9.45
N LEU A 70 5.58 -0.49 -8.67
CA LEU A 70 4.94 0.14 -7.52
C LEU A 70 5.52 -0.41 -6.21
N PHE A 71 5.74 0.47 -5.25
CA PHE A 71 6.12 0.16 -3.89
C PHE A 71 4.91 0.37 -2.97
N ILE A 72 4.33 -0.72 -2.46
CA ILE A 72 3.11 -0.69 -1.67
C ILE A 72 3.42 -0.98 -0.21
N THR A 73 3.02 -0.04 0.65
CA THR A 73 3.14 -0.14 2.12
C THR A 73 1.76 -0.31 2.75
N THR A 74 1.61 -1.30 3.63
CA THR A 74 0.47 -1.38 4.57
C THR A 74 0.95 -1.72 5.99
N LYS A 75 0.05 -1.69 6.97
CA LYS A 75 0.40 -1.73 8.40
C LYS A 75 -0.48 -2.69 9.19
N LEU A 76 0.16 -3.44 10.08
CA LEU A 76 -0.46 -4.27 11.12
C LEU A 76 -1.07 -3.38 12.20
N TRP A 77 -2.35 -3.55 12.50
CA TRP A 77 -3.01 -2.79 13.56
C TRP A 77 -2.78 -3.43 14.95
N ASN A 78 -3.00 -2.62 15.99
CA ASN A 78 -2.69 -2.94 17.38
C ASN A 78 -3.44 -4.15 17.95
N ASP A 79 -4.52 -4.59 17.32
CA ASP A 79 -5.33 -5.74 17.74
C ASP A 79 -4.77 -7.10 17.30
N ALA A 80 -3.68 -7.12 16.52
CA ALA A 80 -3.19 -8.34 15.86
C ALA A 80 -1.68 -8.62 16.08
N HIS A 81 -1.08 -8.17 17.19
CA HIS A 81 0.36 -8.35 17.45
C HIS A 81 0.82 -9.77 17.84
N SER A 82 -0.09 -10.74 17.94
CA SER A 82 0.32 -12.15 18.11
C SER A 82 0.91 -12.69 16.80
N TYR A 83 1.70 -13.76 16.87
CA TYR A 83 2.31 -14.36 15.69
C TYR A 83 1.27 -14.79 14.64
N ASP A 84 0.25 -15.52 15.08
CA ASP A 84 -0.83 -15.98 14.19
C ASP A 84 -1.76 -14.83 13.80
N GLY A 85 -1.99 -13.86 14.70
CA GLY A 85 -2.77 -12.65 14.42
C GLY A 85 -2.13 -11.80 13.32
N ALA A 86 -0.81 -11.60 13.37
CA ALA A 86 -0.09 -10.81 12.38
C ALA A 86 -0.12 -11.48 10.99
N LYS A 87 -0.01 -12.81 10.94
CA LYS A 87 -0.16 -13.58 9.70
C LYS A 87 -1.54 -13.46 9.09
N ALA A 88 -2.59 -13.61 9.92
CA ALA A 88 -3.97 -13.47 9.47
C ALA A 88 -4.24 -12.04 8.99
N ALA A 89 -3.82 -11.03 9.75
CA ALA A 89 -4.01 -9.63 9.39
C ALA A 89 -3.30 -9.25 8.08
N LEU A 90 -2.09 -9.77 7.83
CA LEU A 90 -1.40 -9.58 6.55
C LEU A 90 -2.17 -10.24 5.40
N ALA A 91 -2.66 -11.46 5.59
CA ALA A 91 -3.46 -12.16 4.58
C ALA A 91 -4.73 -11.37 4.23
N ASP A 92 -5.44 -10.85 5.24
CA ASP A 92 -6.63 -10.04 5.02
C ASP A 92 -6.31 -8.71 4.30
N SER A 93 -5.18 -8.07 4.61
CA SER A 93 -4.72 -6.88 3.89
C SER A 93 -4.39 -7.19 2.43
N LEU A 94 -3.71 -8.30 2.15
CA LEU A 94 -3.41 -8.75 0.78
C LEU A 94 -4.68 -9.06 0.00
N GLU A 95 -5.68 -9.70 0.63
CA GLU A 95 -6.99 -9.93 0.03
C GLU A 95 -7.70 -8.62 -0.32
N ARG A 96 -7.76 -7.67 0.64
CA ARG A 96 -8.40 -6.37 0.40
C ARG A 96 -7.69 -5.58 -0.70
N LEU A 97 -6.36 -5.56 -0.70
CA LEU A 97 -5.57 -4.92 -1.75
C LEU A 97 -5.67 -5.68 -3.08
N GLY A 98 -6.02 -6.96 -3.06
CA GLY A 98 -5.98 -7.86 -4.21
C GLY A 98 -4.57 -7.99 -4.79
N LEU A 99 -3.59 -8.21 -3.91
CA LEU A 99 -2.17 -8.35 -4.24
C LEU A 99 -1.61 -9.65 -3.68
N GLU A 100 -0.59 -10.20 -4.33
CA GLU A 100 0.13 -11.39 -3.85
C GLU A 100 1.21 -11.03 -2.80
N TYR A 101 1.70 -9.79 -2.84
CA TYR A 101 2.71 -9.28 -1.91
C TYR A 101 2.57 -7.76 -1.68
N VAL A 102 3.13 -7.30 -0.57
CA VAL A 102 3.43 -5.88 -0.30
C VAL A 102 4.93 -5.70 -0.18
N ASP A 103 5.41 -4.51 -0.53
CA ASP A 103 6.85 -4.19 -0.54
C ASP A 103 7.36 -3.86 0.87
N LEU A 104 6.47 -3.35 1.72
CA LEU A 104 6.75 -3.03 3.11
C LEU A 104 5.51 -3.29 3.98
N TYR A 105 5.70 -4.04 5.07
CA TYR A 105 4.69 -4.26 6.09
C TYR A 105 5.22 -3.77 7.43
N LEU A 106 4.49 -2.83 8.05
CA LEU A 106 4.93 -2.16 9.28
C LEU A 106 4.04 -2.55 10.46
N ILE A 107 4.63 -2.61 11.66
CA ILE A 107 3.86 -2.47 12.90
C ILE A 107 3.44 -1.00 12.98
N HIS A 108 2.14 -0.73 13.09
CA HIS A 108 1.60 0.63 13.12
C HIS A 108 1.97 1.35 14.41
#